data_AF-A0A0F9IV45-F1
#
_entry.id   AF-A0A0F9IV45-F1
#
_cell.length_a   1.000
_cell.length_b   1.000
_cell.length_c   1.000
_cell.angle_alpha   90.00
_cell.angle_beta   90.00
_cell.angle_gamma   90.00
#
_symmetry.space_group_name_H-M   'P 1'
#
loop_
_entity.id
_entity.type
_entity.pdbx_description
1 polymer ?
#
loop_
_entity_poly.entity_id
_entity_poly.type
_entity_poly.pdbx_seq_one_letter_code
_entity_poly.pdbx_strand_id
1 'polypeptide(L)'
;HPLDIKTNNTSAISIDTSQNVIITSLTASEIVITDASKNLVSAAVATYPSLAEFIHVKGVTSALQTQIDGKQPLDSELTTIAALTETNGNVMFVAGGVWTSDATPAIDCTDCTNVGSGGHPVVDTTSLVEGSADGTKEIRIEVDGISASTIRVWTAPDEDVDLGLINNVSNVHGLGANVNVLGNLDASGEFIQRGGNTQVQTASTVNYEIGDTSKTVTFATAFSGTPRVFLTETTDDQIIAAIETVSTTTFVWRPVGNLPTGSTSYTIDFLAIGI
;
A
#
# COMPACT_ATOMS: atom_id res chain seq x y z
N HIS A 1 -64.39 -100.06 24.97
CA HIS A 1 -64.25 -98.59 24.92
C HIS A 1 -63.86 -98.20 23.52
N PRO A 2 -64.62 -97.35 22.81
CA PRO A 2 -64.21 -96.84 21.51
C PRO A 2 -62.95 -95.97 21.69
N LEU A 3 -62.01 -96.06 20.75
CA LEU A 3 -60.87 -95.15 20.68
C LEU A 3 -61.40 -93.73 20.50
N ASP A 4 -61.18 -92.88 21.51
CA ASP A 4 -61.38 -91.44 21.43
C ASP A 4 -60.22 -90.87 20.60
N ILE A 5 -60.38 -90.86 19.27
CA ILE A 5 -59.49 -90.09 18.40
C ILE A 5 -59.87 -88.63 18.65
N LYS A 6 -59.17 -87.98 19.59
CA LYS A 6 -59.15 -86.52 19.69
C LYS A 6 -58.55 -85.97 18.40
N THR A 7 -59.39 -85.73 17.41
CA THR A 7 -59.05 -84.85 16.30
C THR A 7 -58.93 -83.45 16.90
N ASN A 8 -57.72 -83.02 17.23
CA ASN A 8 -57.44 -81.62 17.56
C ASN A 8 -57.72 -80.80 16.30
N ASN A 9 -58.98 -80.37 16.17
CA ASN A 9 -59.57 -79.84 14.95
C ASN A 9 -59.27 -78.35 14.76
N THR A 10 -57.98 -78.00 14.81
CA THR A 10 -57.43 -76.73 14.33
C THR A 10 -56.10 -77.05 13.67
N SER A 11 -56.14 -77.71 12.51
CA SER A 11 -54.94 -77.99 11.74
C SER A 11 -54.23 -76.68 11.45
N ALA A 12 -53.08 -76.44 12.08
CA ALA A 12 -52.26 -75.24 11.88
C ALA A 12 -51.75 -75.10 10.44
N ILE A 13 -51.89 -76.18 9.65
CA ILE A 13 -51.60 -76.27 8.23
C ILE A 13 -52.83 -76.84 7.51
N SER A 14 -53.29 -76.18 6.45
CA SER A 14 -54.34 -76.68 5.56
C SER A 14 -53.99 -76.41 4.09
N ILE A 15 -54.68 -77.09 3.17
CA ILE A 15 -54.60 -76.83 1.73
C ILE A 15 -55.99 -76.40 1.26
N ASP A 16 -56.08 -75.25 0.61
CA ASP A 16 -57.36 -74.77 0.07
C ASP A 16 -57.71 -75.40 -1.30
N THR A 17 -58.88 -75.07 -1.83
CA THR A 17 -59.34 -75.55 -3.13
C THR A 17 -58.54 -75.01 -4.32
N SER A 18 -57.73 -73.97 -4.11
CA SER A 18 -56.78 -73.42 -5.07
C SER A 18 -55.38 -74.04 -4.92
N GLN A 19 -55.24 -75.04 -4.04
CA GLN A 19 -53.99 -75.74 -3.71
C GLN A 19 -52.96 -74.85 -2.99
N ASN A 20 -53.39 -73.77 -2.33
CA ASN A 20 -52.50 -72.96 -1.49
C ASN A 20 -52.28 -73.66 -0.14
N VAL A 21 -51.02 -73.67 0.33
CA VAL A 21 -50.70 -74.10 1.69
C VAL A 21 -50.93 -72.93 2.64
N ILE A 22 -51.85 -73.09 3.59
CA ILE A 22 -52.20 -72.08 4.59
C ILE A 22 -51.58 -72.49 5.92
N ILE A 23 -50.69 -71.66 6.46
CA ILE A 23 -50.16 -71.79 7.82
C ILE A 23 -50.70 -70.64 8.65
N THR A 24 -51.65 -70.92 9.54
CA THR A 24 -52.44 -69.87 10.23
C THR A 24 -51.63 -69.05 11.23
N SER A 25 -50.43 -69.50 11.58
CA SER A 25 -49.52 -68.82 12.51
C SER A 25 -48.57 -67.82 11.83
N LEU A 26 -48.60 -67.69 10.50
CA LEU A 26 -47.75 -66.73 9.79
C LEU A 26 -48.40 -65.34 9.74
N THR A 27 -47.56 -64.32 9.86
CA THR A 27 -47.90 -62.91 9.64
C THR A 27 -47.76 -62.56 8.16
N ALA A 28 -48.70 -61.76 7.64
CA ALA A 28 -48.62 -61.24 6.28
C ALA A 28 -47.42 -60.29 6.10
N SER A 29 -46.83 -60.28 4.90
CA SER A 29 -45.73 -59.37 4.52
C SER A 29 -44.44 -59.49 5.35
N GLU A 30 -44.24 -60.64 6.01
CA GLU A 30 -43.00 -61.00 6.71
C GLU A 30 -42.30 -62.16 6.01
N ILE A 31 -40.98 -62.24 6.14
CA ILE A 31 -40.18 -63.35 5.61
C ILE A 31 -40.51 -64.61 6.39
N VAL A 32 -40.69 -65.75 5.72
CA VAL A 32 -40.83 -67.05 6.39
C VAL A 32 -39.44 -67.64 6.62
N ILE A 33 -39.14 -67.98 7.88
CA ILE A 33 -37.89 -68.62 8.28
C ILE A 33 -38.18 -69.93 9.02
N THR A 34 -37.14 -70.73 9.16
CA THR A 34 -37.17 -71.86 10.08
C THR A 34 -36.61 -71.42 11.43
N ASP A 35 -37.38 -71.57 12.51
CA ASP A 35 -36.91 -71.26 13.85
C ASP A 35 -35.90 -72.31 14.39
N ALA A 36 -35.36 -72.06 15.58
CA ALA A 36 -34.41 -72.98 16.24
C ALA A 36 -35.00 -74.38 16.50
N SER A 37 -36.33 -74.51 16.56
CA SER A 37 -37.06 -75.77 16.74
C SER A 37 -37.45 -76.41 15.40
N LYS A 38 -37.01 -75.84 14.27
CA LYS A 38 -37.29 -76.29 12.90
C LYS A 38 -38.73 -76.04 12.41
N ASN A 39 -39.48 -75.15 13.05
CA ASN A 39 -40.83 -74.76 12.61
C ASN A 39 -40.77 -73.63 11.58
N LEU A 40 -41.75 -73.57 10.66
CA LEU A 40 -41.96 -72.40 9.80
C LEU A 40 -42.63 -71.29 10.60
N VAL A 41 -41.98 -70.14 10.69
CA VAL A 41 -42.46 -68.96 11.42
C VAL A 41 -42.22 -67.71 10.59
N SER A 42 -42.96 -66.64 10.89
CA SER A 42 -42.63 -65.32 10.36
C SER A 42 -41.44 -64.73 11.11
N ALA A 43 -40.47 -64.23 10.36
CA ALA A 43 -39.26 -63.62 10.88
C ALA A 43 -39.61 -62.30 11.57
N ALA A 44 -39.24 -62.17 12.84
CA ALA A 44 -39.49 -60.94 13.58
C ALA A 44 -38.82 -59.74 12.90
N VAL A 45 -39.60 -58.73 12.52
CA VAL A 45 -39.14 -57.53 11.80
C VAL A 45 -38.16 -56.66 12.61
N ALA A 46 -38.03 -56.91 13.91
CA ALA A 46 -37.01 -56.27 14.76
C ALA A 46 -35.59 -56.86 14.55
N THR A 47 -35.48 -58.02 13.89
CA THR A 47 -34.19 -58.71 13.66
C THR A 47 -33.94 -58.96 12.17
N TYR A 48 -35.00 -59.21 11.41
CA TYR A 48 -34.93 -59.49 9.97
C TYR A 48 -35.60 -58.35 9.18
N PRO A 49 -35.15 -58.08 7.95
CA PRO A 49 -35.80 -57.10 7.11
C PRO A 49 -37.27 -57.43 6.86
N SER A 50 -38.12 -56.42 6.91
CA SER A 50 -39.49 -56.50 6.43
C SER A 50 -39.54 -56.67 4.90
N LEU A 51 -40.70 -57.08 4.35
CA LEU A 51 -40.89 -57.13 2.90
C LEU A 51 -40.71 -55.75 2.24
N ALA A 52 -41.05 -54.67 2.95
CA ALA A 52 -40.83 -53.31 2.48
C ALA A 52 -39.34 -53.00 2.32
N GLU A 53 -38.50 -53.38 3.30
CA GLU A 53 -37.05 -53.21 3.21
C GLU A 53 -36.44 -54.08 2.10
N PHE A 54 -36.95 -55.31 1.90
CA PHE A 54 -36.51 -56.17 0.81
C PHE A 54 -36.82 -55.59 -0.58
N ILE A 55 -37.93 -54.86 -0.72
CA ILE A 55 -38.27 -54.17 -1.97
C ILE A 55 -37.20 -53.13 -2.35
N HIS A 56 -36.52 -52.51 -1.40
CA HIS A 56 -35.45 -51.55 -1.68
C HIS A 56 -34.19 -52.19 -2.29
N VAL A 57 -33.98 -53.50 -2.10
CA VAL A 57 -32.81 -54.23 -2.66
C VAL A 57 -33.14 -55.12 -3.86
N LYS A 58 -34.41 -55.21 -4.27
CA LYS A 58 -34.84 -56.12 -5.36
C LYS A 58 -34.26 -55.80 -6.76
N GLY A 59 -33.77 -54.58 -6.96
CA GLY A 59 -33.16 -54.12 -8.22
C GLY A 59 -31.67 -54.40 -8.33
N VAL A 60 -31.09 -55.04 -7.33
CA VAL A 60 -29.66 -55.36 -7.27
C VAL A 60 -29.39 -56.59 -8.14
N THR A 61 -28.58 -56.43 -9.19
CA THR A 61 -28.28 -57.43 -10.23
C THR A 61 -26.95 -58.16 -10.01
N SER A 62 -26.20 -57.82 -8.95
CA SER A 62 -24.89 -58.39 -8.59
C SER A 62 -24.65 -58.20 -7.09
N ALA A 63 -23.48 -58.57 -6.54
CA ALA A 63 -23.18 -58.30 -5.14
C ALA A 63 -23.35 -56.79 -4.82
N LEU A 64 -23.98 -56.48 -3.68
CA LEU A 64 -24.24 -55.10 -3.26
C LEU A 64 -22.96 -54.25 -3.26
N GLN A 65 -21.86 -54.83 -2.78
CA GLN A 65 -20.56 -54.16 -2.78
C GLN A 65 -20.12 -53.78 -4.19
N THR A 66 -20.21 -54.70 -5.16
CA THR A 66 -19.88 -54.43 -6.57
C THR A 66 -20.73 -53.29 -7.16
N GLN A 67 -22.01 -53.22 -6.81
CA GLN A 67 -22.86 -52.12 -7.28
C GLN A 67 -22.48 -50.78 -6.64
N ILE A 68 -22.10 -50.75 -5.37
CA ILE A 68 -21.67 -49.54 -4.67
C ILE A 68 -20.31 -49.08 -5.21
N ASP A 69 -19.33 -49.97 -5.33
CA ASP A 69 -18.00 -49.69 -5.89
C ASP A 69 -18.12 -49.19 -7.34
N GLY A 70 -19.06 -49.74 -8.10
CA GLY A 70 -19.33 -49.33 -9.47
C GLY A 70 -19.99 -47.95 -9.62
N LYS A 71 -20.53 -47.33 -8.56
CA LYS A 71 -21.14 -45.99 -8.64
C LYS A 71 -20.11 -44.86 -8.63
N GLN A 72 -19.00 -45.03 -7.92
CA GLN A 72 -17.94 -44.02 -7.87
C GLN A 72 -17.38 -43.65 -9.26
N PRO A 73 -16.95 -44.61 -10.11
CA PRO A 73 -16.37 -44.29 -11.42
C PRO A 73 -17.39 -43.76 -12.45
N LEU A 74 -18.69 -43.78 -12.16
CA LEU A 74 -19.72 -43.19 -13.03
C LEU A 74 -19.81 -41.67 -12.87
N ASP A 75 -19.22 -41.12 -11.82
CA ASP A 75 -19.15 -39.69 -11.57
C ASP A 75 -17.68 -39.22 -11.71
N SER A 76 -17.44 -38.41 -12.74
CA SER A 76 -16.10 -37.91 -13.04
C SER A 76 -15.56 -36.97 -11.96
N GLU A 77 -16.42 -36.20 -11.30
CA GLU A 77 -16.01 -35.30 -10.22
C GLU A 77 -15.59 -36.11 -9.00
N LEU A 78 -16.39 -37.12 -8.63
CA LEU A 78 -16.05 -38.00 -7.52
C LEU A 78 -14.78 -38.83 -7.77
N THR A 79 -14.57 -39.24 -9.03
CA THR A 79 -13.32 -39.89 -9.46
C THR A 79 -12.13 -38.95 -9.31
N THR A 80 -12.30 -37.67 -9.67
CA THR A 80 -11.26 -36.65 -9.56
C THR A 80 -10.92 -36.38 -8.09
N ILE A 81 -11.93 -36.16 -7.25
CA ILE A 81 -11.76 -35.90 -5.80
C ILE A 81 -11.00 -37.05 -5.14
N ALA A 82 -11.37 -38.30 -5.44
CA ALA A 82 -10.73 -39.48 -4.86
C ALA A 82 -9.26 -39.66 -5.30
N ALA A 83 -8.83 -39.01 -6.38
CA ALA A 83 -7.46 -39.03 -6.85
C ALA A 83 -6.59 -37.90 -6.26
N LEU A 84 -7.18 -36.94 -5.54
CA LEU A 84 -6.43 -35.86 -4.90
C LEU A 84 -5.61 -36.39 -3.71
N THR A 85 -4.42 -35.84 -3.52
CA THR A 85 -3.58 -36.18 -2.38
C THR A 85 -3.93 -35.27 -1.21
N GLU A 86 -4.57 -35.83 -0.18
CA GLU A 86 -4.93 -35.09 1.02
C GLU A 86 -3.71 -34.90 1.94
N THR A 87 -3.36 -33.64 2.24
CA THR A 87 -2.44 -33.27 3.32
C THR A 87 -3.10 -32.29 4.29
N ASN A 88 -2.63 -32.25 5.54
CA ASN A 88 -3.18 -31.35 6.55
C ASN A 88 -3.05 -29.89 6.11
N GLY A 89 -4.16 -29.15 6.13
CA GLY A 89 -4.19 -27.73 5.76
C GLY A 89 -4.53 -27.45 4.29
N ASN A 90 -4.79 -28.49 3.49
CA ASN A 90 -5.18 -28.29 2.09
C ASN A 90 -6.58 -27.69 1.98
N VAL A 91 -6.77 -26.83 0.99
CA VAL A 91 -8.09 -26.37 0.55
C VAL A 91 -8.42 -27.07 -0.76
N MET A 92 -9.60 -27.68 -0.83
CA MET A 92 -10.16 -28.23 -2.07
C MET A 92 -11.00 -27.17 -2.77
N PHE A 93 -10.77 -26.97 -4.06
CA PHE A 93 -11.52 -26.01 -4.88
C PHE A 93 -11.60 -26.50 -6.33
N VAL A 94 -12.41 -25.81 -7.14
CA VAL A 94 -12.54 -26.09 -8.58
C VAL A 94 -11.73 -25.05 -9.36
N ALA A 95 -10.79 -25.51 -10.18
CA ALA A 95 -10.01 -24.69 -11.09
C ALA A 95 -10.03 -25.30 -12.49
N GLY A 96 -10.24 -24.47 -13.53
CA GLY A 96 -10.40 -24.98 -14.90
C GLY A 96 -11.54 -25.98 -15.09
N GLY A 97 -12.54 -25.99 -14.20
CA GLY A 97 -13.65 -26.94 -14.21
C GLY A 97 -13.34 -28.32 -13.62
N VAL A 98 -12.21 -28.49 -12.93
CA VAL A 98 -11.78 -29.75 -12.31
C VAL A 98 -11.48 -29.51 -10.82
N TRP A 99 -11.86 -30.46 -9.97
CA TRP A 99 -11.50 -30.42 -8.55
C TRP A 99 -9.99 -30.58 -8.37
N THR A 100 -9.40 -29.68 -7.59
CA THR A 100 -7.97 -29.66 -7.25
C THR A 100 -7.79 -29.35 -5.76
N SER A 101 -6.58 -29.58 -5.25
CA SER A 101 -6.20 -29.22 -3.87
C SER A 101 -4.89 -28.46 -3.88
N ASP A 102 -4.82 -27.37 -3.12
CA ASP A 102 -3.58 -26.63 -2.87
C ASP A 102 -3.11 -26.92 -1.44
N ALA A 103 -1.82 -27.24 -1.30
CA ALA A 103 -1.17 -27.56 -0.03
C ALA A 103 -0.59 -26.32 0.66
N THR A 104 -0.62 -25.16 0.02
CA THR A 104 -0.15 -23.90 0.61
C THR A 104 -1.30 -23.19 1.34
N PRO A 105 -1.05 -22.56 2.50
CA PRO A 105 -2.09 -21.91 3.31
C PRO A 105 -2.68 -20.64 2.66
N ALA A 106 -2.14 -20.22 1.51
CA ALA A 106 -2.72 -19.19 0.66
C ALA A 106 -3.27 -19.91 -0.57
N ILE A 107 -4.55 -19.69 -0.90
CA ILE A 107 -5.08 -20.15 -2.18
C ILE A 107 -4.28 -19.43 -3.27
N ASP A 108 -3.29 -20.09 -3.89
CA ASP A 108 -2.62 -19.56 -5.07
C ASP A 108 -3.60 -19.69 -6.23
N CYS A 109 -4.52 -18.73 -6.30
CA CYS A 109 -5.53 -18.70 -7.32
C CYS A 109 -5.01 -18.02 -8.57
N THR A 110 -3.99 -18.61 -9.19
CA THR A 110 -3.42 -18.15 -10.46
C THR A 110 -4.46 -18.13 -11.60
N ASP A 111 -5.60 -18.83 -11.45
CA ASP A 111 -6.73 -18.86 -12.40
C ASP A 111 -8.11 -18.63 -11.72
N CYS A 112 -8.17 -17.74 -10.72
CA CYS A 112 -9.45 -17.27 -10.13
C CYS A 112 -10.23 -16.30 -11.03
N THR A 113 -10.12 -16.44 -12.35
CA THR A 113 -10.69 -15.49 -13.33
C THR A 113 -12.22 -15.38 -13.26
N ASN A 114 -12.91 -16.29 -12.55
CA ASN A 114 -14.37 -16.26 -12.33
C ASN A 114 -14.79 -16.30 -10.85
N VAL A 115 -13.86 -16.27 -9.88
CA VAL A 115 -14.23 -16.21 -8.46
C VAL A 115 -14.44 -14.76 -8.07
N GLY A 116 -15.44 -14.11 -8.67
CA GLY A 116 -15.98 -12.79 -8.29
C GLY A 116 -14.95 -11.86 -7.67
N SER A 117 -13.75 -11.81 -8.23
CA SER A 117 -12.74 -10.91 -7.77
C SER A 117 -13.22 -9.62 -8.38
N GLY A 118 -13.81 -8.77 -7.54
CA GLY A 118 -13.52 -7.34 -7.63
C GLY A 118 -12.02 -7.15 -7.43
N GLY A 119 -11.22 -7.80 -8.28
CA GLY A 119 -9.79 -7.71 -8.34
C GLY A 119 -9.55 -6.25 -8.51
N HIS A 120 -8.78 -5.70 -7.58
CA HIS A 120 -8.24 -4.37 -7.75
C HIS A 120 -7.75 -4.28 -9.20
N PRO A 121 -8.23 -3.30 -10.00
CA PRO A 121 -7.95 -3.20 -11.43
C PRO A 121 -6.52 -2.70 -11.70
N VAL A 122 -5.58 -3.16 -10.87
CA VAL A 122 -4.14 -3.07 -11.01
C VAL A 122 -3.63 -4.50 -10.89
N VAL A 123 -3.03 -5.01 -11.98
CA VAL A 123 -2.33 -6.29 -11.97
C VAL A 123 -1.13 -6.11 -11.06
N ASP A 124 -1.28 -6.51 -9.81
CA ASP A 124 -0.26 -6.33 -8.80
C ASP A 124 0.44 -7.66 -8.51
N THR A 125 1.65 -7.82 -9.03
CA THR A 125 2.51 -8.97 -8.76
C THR A 125 3.39 -8.77 -7.52
N THR A 126 3.28 -7.63 -6.82
CA THR A 126 4.04 -7.29 -5.62
C THR A 126 3.22 -6.38 -4.71
N SER A 127 2.46 -6.98 -3.79
CA SER A 127 1.45 -6.32 -2.94
C SER A 127 1.64 -4.82 -2.66
N LEU A 128 0.58 -4.06 -2.95
CA LEU A 128 0.32 -2.72 -2.43
C LEU A 128 0.02 -2.79 -0.93
N VAL A 129 1.05 -3.12 -0.14
CA VAL A 129 1.11 -3.09 1.33
C VAL A 129 -0.04 -3.85 2.02
N GLU A 130 0.02 -5.18 2.02
CA GLU A 130 -0.58 -5.95 3.12
C GLU A 130 0.50 -6.23 4.18
N GLY A 131 0.10 -5.99 5.45
CA GLY A 131 1.00 -5.85 6.58
C GLY A 131 1.85 -7.10 6.86
N SER A 132 3.16 -6.89 6.96
CA SER A 132 4.01 -7.78 7.74
C SER A 132 4.39 -7.05 9.02
N ALA A 133 3.58 -7.21 10.07
CA ALA A 133 3.88 -7.10 11.52
C ALA A 133 4.88 -6.04 12.07
N ASP A 134 5.25 -5.01 11.31
CA ASP A 134 6.32 -4.08 11.66
C ASP A 134 5.76 -2.66 11.86
N GLY A 135 5.88 -2.15 13.09
CA GLY A 135 5.39 -0.84 13.52
C GLY A 135 6.24 0.35 13.09
N THR A 136 7.26 0.15 12.23
CA THR A 136 8.25 1.17 11.85
C THR A 136 8.04 1.76 10.44
N LYS A 137 6.87 1.57 9.81
CA LYS A 137 6.63 2.12 8.47
C LYS A 137 6.41 3.64 8.51
N GLU A 138 7.21 4.38 7.74
CA GLU A 138 7.18 5.85 7.70
C GLU A 138 6.42 6.44 6.50
N ILE A 139 6.03 5.63 5.50
CA ILE A 139 5.44 6.14 4.23
C ILE A 139 4.29 5.25 3.73
N ARG A 140 3.17 5.89 3.41
CA ARG A 140 2.01 5.34 2.71
C ARG A 140 1.83 6.09 1.39
N ILE A 141 1.74 5.36 0.27
CA ILE A 141 1.40 5.93 -1.04
C ILE A 141 -0.01 5.43 -1.39
N GLU A 142 -0.99 6.31 -1.22
CA GLU A 142 -2.38 6.04 -1.57
C GLU A 142 -2.71 6.79 -2.85
N VAL A 143 -3.21 6.06 -3.84
CA VAL A 143 -3.54 6.60 -5.15
C VAL A 143 -5.04 6.45 -5.35
N ASP A 144 -5.79 7.51 -5.02
CA ASP A 144 -7.23 7.61 -5.29
C ASP A 144 -7.51 8.71 -6.33
N GLY A 145 -8.52 8.50 -7.17
CA GLY A 145 -9.01 9.51 -8.12
C GLY A 145 -8.11 9.81 -9.34
N ILE A 146 -7.12 8.99 -9.69
CA ILE A 146 -6.40 9.14 -10.97
C ILE A 146 -7.28 8.61 -12.11
N SER A 147 -7.91 9.52 -12.84
CA SER A 147 -8.64 9.17 -14.07
C SER A 147 -7.68 8.82 -15.22
N ALA A 148 -8.11 7.93 -16.11
CA ALA A 148 -7.30 7.44 -17.24
C ALA A 148 -6.87 8.52 -18.27
N SER A 149 -7.31 9.78 -18.10
CA SER A 149 -7.01 10.85 -19.06
C SER A 149 -5.61 11.46 -18.91
N THR A 150 -4.89 11.20 -17.81
CA THR A 150 -3.55 11.77 -17.59
C THR A 150 -2.64 10.78 -16.88
N ILE A 151 -1.55 10.39 -17.54
CA ILE A 151 -0.47 9.62 -16.90
C ILE A 151 0.28 10.56 -15.95
N ARG A 152 0.31 10.22 -14.66
CA ARG A 152 1.20 10.84 -13.68
C ARG A 152 2.34 9.86 -13.41
N VAL A 153 3.54 10.21 -13.84
CA VAL A 153 4.73 9.39 -13.62
C VAL A 153 5.44 9.90 -12.38
N TRP A 154 5.59 9.04 -11.36
CA TRP A 154 6.56 9.25 -10.30
C TRP A 154 7.81 8.43 -10.64
N THR A 155 8.88 9.10 -11.05
CA THR A 155 10.15 8.46 -11.38
C THR A 155 11.09 8.60 -10.20
N ALA A 156 11.48 7.48 -9.59
CA ALA A 156 12.59 7.47 -8.65
C ALA A 156 13.92 7.53 -9.43
N PRO A 157 14.93 8.29 -8.97
CA PRO A 157 16.28 8.22 -9.52
C PRO A 157 16.94 6.87 -9.16
N ASP A 158 18.02 6.54 -9.85
CA ASP A 158 18.87 5.36 -9.56
C ASP A 158 19.85 5.64 -8.40
N GLU A 159 19.33 6.24 -7.33
CA GLU A 159 20.05 6.56 -6.09
C GLU A 159 19.06 6.48 -4.92
N ASP A 160 19.56 6.21 -3.71
CA ASP A 160 18.73 6.19 -2.50
C ASP A 160 18.13 7.59 -2.27
N VAL A 161 16.79 7.66 -2.24
CA VAL A 161 16.06 8.90 -1.95
C VAL A 161 15.54 8.85 -0.52
N ASP A 162 16.07 9.73 0.32
CA ASP A 162 15.49 10.02 1.63
C ASP A 162 14.25 10.90 1.44
N LEU A 163 13.07 10.34 1.71
CA LEU A 163 11.78 11.05 1.70
C LEU A 163 11.63 11.79 3.04
N GLY A 164 12.61 12.65 3.32
CA GLY A 164 12.78 13.31 4.60
C GLY A 164 11.53 14.05 5.05
N LEU A 165 11.23 13.93 6.35
CA LEU A 165 10.17 14.66 7.04
C LEU A 165 10.13 16.13 6.57
N ILE A 166 8.94 16.61 6.21
CA ILE A 166 8.61 17.96 5.73
C ILE A 166 8.78 19.00 6.86
N ASN A 167 9.95 19.07 7.49
CA ASN A 167 10.33 20.16 8.39
C ASN A 167 11.72 20.74 8.10
N ASN A 168 12.45 20.20 7.11
CA ASN A 168 13.69 20.82 6.66
C ASN A 168 13.42 21.70 5.43
N VAL A 169 13.03 22.94 5.70
CA VAL A 169 12.74 24.01 4.72
C VAL A 169 13.95 24.32 3.81
N SER A 170 15.10 23.65 4.00
CA SER A 170 16.30 23.79 3.16
C SER A 170 16.27 22.97 1.87
N ASN A 171 15.30 22.07 1.68
CA ASN A 171 15.33 21.08 0.59
C ASN A 171 14.14 21.15 -0.38
N VAL A 172 13.57 22.33 -0.60
CA VAL A 172 12.40 22.52 -1.50
C VAL A 172 12.71 22.21 -2.98
N HIS A 173 13.91 21.77 -3.33
CA HIS A 173 14.33 21.48 -4.71
C HIS A 173 15.47 20.44 -4.82
N GLY A 174 15.77 19.68 -3.76
CA GLY A 174 16.76 18.59 -3.81
C GLY A 174 18.19 19.03 -4.18
N LEU A 175 18.58 20.27 -3.90
CA LEU A 175 19.97 20.72 -4.10
C LEU A 175 20.69 20.65 -2.76
N GLY A 176 21.93 20.17 -2.76
CA GLY A 176 22.71 19.97 -1.52
C GLY A 176 22.80 21.23 -0.66
N ALA A 177 23.08 21.08 0.63
CA ALA A 177 23.03 22.12 1.67
C ALA A 177 23.79 23.44 1.37
N ASN A 178 24.62 23.45 0.32
CA ASN A 178 25.39 24.59 -0.14
C ASN A 178 24.71 25.39 -1.26
N VAL A 179 23.50 25.01 -1.69
CA VAL A 179 22.82 25.64 -2.83
C VAL A 179 21.85 26.71 -2.36
N ASN A 180 22.31 27.95 -2.52
CA ASN A 180 21.60 29.19 -2.24
C ASN A 180 20.48 29.44 -3.28
N VAL A 181 19.31 28.85 -3.05
CA VAL A 181 18.13 29.00 -3.93
C VAL A 181 17.45 30.36 -3.90
N LEU A 182 17.74 31.20 -2.89
CA LEU A 182 17.23 32.57 -2.82
C LEU A 182 18.26 33.60 -3.28
N GLY A 183 19.42 33.15 -3.79
CA GLY A 183 20.50 33.98 -4.34
C GLY A 183 21.25 34.86 -3.33
N ASN A 184 20.81 34.91 -2.07
CA ASN A 184 21.03 36.06 -1.20
C ASN A 184 21.45 35.72 0.24
N LEU A 185 21.67 34.45 0.63
CA LEU A 185 22.19 34.15 1.97
C LEU A 185 23.72 34.29 2.04
N ASP A 186 24.25 34.94 3.08
CA ASP A 186 25.70 34.97 3.32
C ASP A 186 26.21 33.75 4.10
N ALA A 187 27.52 33.69 4.34
CA ALA A 187 28.17 32.58 5.05
C ALA A 187 27.70 32.40 6.52
N SER A 188 26.96 33.36 7.06
CA SER A 188 26.36 33.31 8.40
C SER A 188 24.88 32.92 8.40
N GLY A 189 24.28 32.79 7.21
CA GLY A 189 22.87 32.43 7.08
C GLY A 189 21.91 33.61 7.12
N GLU A 190 22.39 34.84 7.01
CA GLU A 190 21.56 36.05 6.98
C GLU A 190 21.18 36.42 5.54
N PHE A 191 19.92 36.81 5.33
CA PHE A 191 19.43 37.22 4.00
C PHE A 191 20.00 38.60 3.62
N ILE A 192 21.00 38.60 2.75
CA ILE A 192 21.51 39.79 2.08
C ILE A 192 20.70 40.01 0.81
N GLN A 193 19.69 40.87 0.87
CA GLN A 193 19.02 41.38 -0.32
C GLN A 193 20.00 42.16 -1.19
N ARG A 194 20.72 41.48 -2.09
CA ARG A 194 21.59 42.13 -3.08
C ARG A 194 20.71 42.68 -4.20
N GLY A 195 20.31 43.94 -4.08
CA GLY A 195 19.97 44.72 -5.27
C GLY A 195 21.16 44.64 -6.23
N GLY A 196 20.94 44.07 -7.41
CA GLY A 196 22.00 43.78 -8.37
C GLY A 196 22.85 45.02 -8.67
N ASN A 197 24.17 44.84 -8.65
CA ASN A 197 25.18 45.81 -9.06
C ASN A 197 25.26 47.11 -8.24
N THR A 198 25.77 47.02 -7.02
CA THR A 198 26.36 48.19 -6.38
C THR A 198 27.49 47.73 -5.47
N GLN A 199 28.73 47.89 -5.93
CA GLN A 199 29.87 47.92 -5.03
C GLN A 199 29.59 49.07 -4.05
N VAL A 200 29.33 48.79 -2.77
CA VAL A 200 29.14 49.85 -1.76
C VAL A 200 30.48 49.99 -1.06
N GLN A 201 31.17 51.11 -1.32
CA GLN A 201 32.41 51.43 -0.63
C GLN A 201 32.17 52.55 0.37
N THR A 202 32.42 52.25 1.64
CA THR A 202 32.48 53.18 2.75
C THR A 202 33.94 53.32 3.16
N ALA A 203 34.53 54.52 3.04
CA ALA A 203 35.80 54.80 3.72
C ALA A 203 35.53 55.80 4.86
N SER A 204 36.07 55.45 6.03
CA SER A 204 35.50 55.85 7.32
C SER A 204 35.94 57.22 7.85
N THR A 205 36.80 57.97 7.17
CA THR A 205 37.21 59.35 7.57
C THR A 205 38.15 59.89 6.49
N VAL A 206 37.83 61.03 5.87
CA VAL A 206 38.81 61.79 5.06
C VAL A 206 39.09 63.12 5.73
N ASN A 207 40.34 63.31 6.18
CA ASN A 207 40.78 64.57 6.78
C ASN A 207 41.18 65.58 5.70
N TYR A 208 40.82 66.85 5.87
CA TYR A 208 41.20 67.96 4.99
C TYR A 208 41.92 69.05 5.79
N GLU A 209 43.08 69.50 5.34
CA GLU A 209 43.88 70.54 6.01
C GLU A 209 43.56 71.93 5.44
N ILE A 210 43.54 72.96 6.30
CA ILE A 210 43.18 74.34 5.90
C ILE A 210 44.20 74.93 4.93
N GLY A 211 43.73 75.41 3.78
CA GLY A 211 44.53 76.06 2.74
C GLY A 211 44.46 75.36 1.38
N ASP A 212 44.01 74.11 1.36
CA ASP A 212 43.69 73.43 0.10
C ASP A 212 42.39 74.01 -0.48
N THR A 213 42.20 73.90 -1.79
CA THR A 213 40.98 74.33 -2.50
C THR A 213 40.04 73.17 -2.84
N SER A 214 40.55 71.95 -2.91
CA SER A 214 39.79 70.73 -3.19
C SER A 214 40.61 69.50 -2.83
N LYS A 215 39.98 68.40 -2.39
CA LYS A 215 40.69 67.15 -2.09
C LYS A 215 40.18 66.00 -2.94
N THR A 216 41.12 65.29 -3.55
CA THR A 216 40.84 64.05 -4.28
C THR A 216 40.86 62.88 -3.32
N VAL A 217 39.80 62.09 -3.32
CA VAL A 217 39.68 60.83 -2.59
C VAL A 217 39.71 59.70 -3.60
N THR A 218 40.59 58.74 -3.39
CA THR A 218 40.70 57.54 -4.22
C THR A 218 39.92 56.41 -3.57
N PHE A 219 39.06 55.75 -4.33
CA PHE A 219 38.34 54.58 -3.87
C PHE A 219 39.30 53.42 -3.65
N ALA A 220 39.05 52.59 -2.63
CA ALA A 220 39.88 51.42 -2.35
C ALA A 220 39.88 50.42 -3.51
N THR A 221 38.76 50.36 -4.24
CA THR A 221 38.64 49.63 -5.51
C THR A 221 38.01 50.50 -6.59
N ALA A 222 38.43 50.33 -7.85
CA ALA A 222 37.80 51.01 -8.97
C ALA A 222 36.38 50.47 -9.21
N PHE A 223 35.42 51.36 -9.45
CA PHE A 223 34.07 51.02 -9.88
C PHE A 223 34.04 50.69 -11.38
N SER A 224 33.13 49.82 -11.81
CA SER A 224 32.93 49.49 -13.23
C SER A 224 32.26 50.61 -14.04
N GLY A 225 31.65 51.59 -13.37
CA GLY A 225 31.05 52.81 -13.93
C GLY A 225 31.13 53.95 -12.89
N THR A 226 30.87 55.19 -13.27
CA THR A 226 30.95 56.33 -12.34
C THR A 226 29.92 56.17 -11.22
N PRO A 227 30.33 56.03 -9.95
CA PRO A 227 29.41 55.80 -8.84
C PRO A 227 28.64 57.07 -8.48
N ARG A 228 27.55 56.90 -7.72
CA ARG A 228 26.92 57.98 -6.96
C ARG A 228 27.63 58.09 -5.61
N VAL A 229 28.15 59.27 -5.29
CA VAL A 229 28.82 59.54 -4.01
C VAL A 229 27.90 60.40 -3.15
N PHE A 230 27.73 59.97 -1.90
CA PHE A 230 27.05 60.71 -0.86
C PHE A 230 28.08 61.10 0.19
N LEU A 231 28.09 62.37 0.59
CA LEU A 231 28.91 62.84 1.70
C LEU A 231 28.02 63.02 2.92
N THR A 232 28.56 62.71 4.10
CA THR A 232 27.96 63.07 5.39
C THR A 232 29.02 63.69 6.27
N GLU A 233 28.60 64.67 7.07
CA GLU A 233 29.45 65.33 8.04
C GLU A 233 29.50 64.46 9.31
N THR A 234 30.66 64.41 9.97
CA THR A 234 30.86 63.64 11.21
C THR A 234 30.85 64.51 12.46
N THR A 235 30.80 65.84 12.31
CA THR A 235 30.76 66.81 13.40
C THR A 235 29.60 67.78 13.22
N ASP A 236 28.97 68.16 14.33
CA ASP A 236 27.70 68.90 14.46
C ASP A 236 27.70 70.36 13.94
N ASP A 237 28.76 70.77 13.23
CA ASP A 237 28.95 72.13 12.75
C ASP A 237 28.65 72.20 11.25
N GLN A 238 27.68 73.04 10.87
CA GLN A 238 27.16 73.21 9.52
C GLN A 238 28.25 73.55 8.47
N ILE A 239 28.91 72.55 7.93
CA ILE A 239 29.97 72.71 6.94
C ILE A 239 29.53 72.02 5.66
N ILE A 240 28.93 72.78 4.75
CA ILE A 240 28.44 72.26 3.48
C ILE A 240 29.64 71.75 2.67
N ALA A 241 29.71 70.45 2.38
CA ALA A 241 30.69 69.88 1.46
C ALA A 241 30.06 69.68 0.06
N ALA A 242 30.77 70.07 -0.99
CA ALA A 242 30.33 69.85 -2.37
C ALA A 242 31.23 68.83 -3.07
N ILE A 243 30.63 67.89 -3.79
CA ILE A 243 31.34 67.02 -4.73
C ILE A 243 31.49 67.79 -6.04
N GLU A 244 32.72 67.92 -6.52
CA GLU A 244 33.02 68.63 -7.77
C GLU A 244 33.03 67.67 -8.95
N THR A 245 33.72 66.54 -8.82
CA THR A 245 33.79 65.52 -9.87
C THR A 245 33.79 64.12 -9.26
N VAL A 246 33.24 63.16 -10.00
CA VAL A 246 33.29 61.74 -9.66
C VAL A 246 33.75 60.97 -10.90
N SER A 247 34.71 60.09 -10.72
CA SER A 247 35.20 59.14 -11.71
C SER A 247 35.05 57.70 -11.19
N THR A 248 35.45 56.71 -11.98
CA THR A 248 35.43 55.31 -11.54
C THR A 248 36.44 55.00 -10.43
N THR A 249 37.47 55.82 -10.25
CA THR A 249 38.57 55.56 -9.30
C THR A 249 38.66 56.61 -8.21
N THR A 250 38.08 57.79 -8.40
CA THR A 250 38.22 58.92 -7.49
C THR A 250 36.96 59.77 -7.44
N PHE A 251 36.84 60.60 -6.40
CA PHE A 251 36.03 61.82 -6.45
C PHE A 251 36.81 62.99 -5.89
N VAL A 252 36.45 64.20 -6.30
CA VAL A 252 36.98 65.45 -5.76
C VAL A 252 35.88 66.13 -4.98
N TRP A 253 36.20 66.56 -3.76
CA TRP A 253 35.28 67.35 -2.95
C TRP A 253 35.94 68.64 -2.49
N ARG A 254 35.11 69.64 -2.21
CA ARG A 254 35.50 70.95 -1.70
C ARG A 254 34.64 71.32 -0.49
N PRO A 255 35.25 71.78 0.62
CA PRO A 255 34.49 72.39 1.70
C PRO A 255 33.92 73.74 1.25
N VAL A 256 32.64 73.97 1.50
CA VAL A 256 31.89 75.19 1.16
C VAL A 256 31.29 75.75 2.45
N GLY A 257 32.03 76.59 3.15
CA GLY A 257 31.54 77.18 4.41
C GLY A 257 32.65 77.85 5.20
N ASN A 258 32.27 78.63 6.21
CA ASN A 258 33.22 79.19 7.15
C ASN A 258 33.42 78.19 8.29
N LEU A 259 34.68 77.91 8.65
CA LEU A 259 35.00 77.07 9.79
C LEU A 259 34.59 77.72 11.11
N PRO A 260 34.21 76.91 12.11
CA PRO A 260 34.24 77.33 13.50
C PRO A 260 35.63 77.84 13.87
N THR A 261 35.67 78.95 14.59
CA THR A 261 36.91 79.60 15.01
C THR A 261 37.77 78.64 15.84
N GLY A 262 38.96 78.28 15.35
CA GLY A 262 39.92 77.43 16.06
C GLY A 262 40.10 76.01 15.50
N SER A 263 39.29 75.60 14.53
CA SER A 263 39.47 74.33 13.83
C SER A 263 40.66 74.36 12.88
N THR A 264 41.39 73.25 12.76
CA THR A 264 42.56 73.10 11.84
C THR A 264 42.32 72.11 10.70
N SER A 265 41.23 71.35 10.73
CA SER A 265 40.87 70.36 9.72
C SER A 265 39.37 70.08 9.63
N TYR A 266 38.93 69.50 8.51
CA TYR A 266 37.58 68.95 8.33
C TYR A 266 37.60 67.45 8.22
N THR A 267 36.53 66.80 8.67
CA THR A 267 36.31 65.37 8.47
C THR A 267 34.98 65.15 7.80
N ILE A 268 34.98 64.37 6.73
CA ILE A 268 33.77 63.86 6.10
C ILE A 268 33.81 62.34 6.06
N ASP A 269 32.62 61.76 6.16
CA ASP A 269 32.38 60.38 5.76
C ASP A 269 31.74 60.39 4.38
N PHE A 270 31.98 59.33 3.62
CA PHE A 270 31.31 59.17 2.35
C PHE A 270 30.85 57.75 2.12
N LEU A 271 29.80 57.66 1.31
CA LEU A 271 29.25 56.44 0.78
C LEU A 271 29.25 56.52 -0.74
N ALA A 272 30.02 55.66 -1.39
CA ALA A 272 30.02 55.53 -2.85
C ALA A 272 29.26 54.26 -3.27
N ILE A 273 28.29 54.45 -4.16
CA ILE A 273 27.32 53.46 -4.63
C ILE A 273 27.52 53.31 -6.14
N GLY A 274 28.02 52.16 -6.59
CA GLY A 274 28.11 51.82 -8.02
C GLY A 274 26.72 51.71 -8.65
N ILE A 275 26.58 52.21 -9.88
CA ILE A 275 25.35 52.14 -10.68
C ILE A 275 25.55 51.24 -11.91
#